data_AF-A0A920D7F8-F1
#
_entry.id   AF-A0A920D7F8-F1
#
_cell.length_a   1.000
_cell.length_b   1.000
_cell.length_c   1.000
_cell.angle_alpha   90.00
_cell.angle_beta   90.00
_cell.angle_gamma   90.00
#
_symmetry.space_group_name_H-M   'P 1'
#
loop_
_entity.id
_entity.type
_entity.pdbx_description
1 polymer ?
#
loop_
_entity_poly.entity_id
_entity_poly.type
_entity_poly.pdbx_seq_one_letter_code
_entity_poly.pdbx_strand_id
1 'polypeptide(L)' 'MRTTFDLYVGGEAKGLKARLGQLLLSGLQEEQLVPLVTSILSFYQTAGKPREKFSRFVDRITLEKLRVQAIG' A
#
# COMPACT_ATOMS: atom_id res chain seq x y z
N MET A 1 -20.87 -3.21 -14.53
CA MET A 1 -19.42 -2.94 -14.41
C MET A 1 -19.17 -2.41 -13.00
N ARG A 2 -18.22 -2.96 -12.24
CA ARG A 2 -17.79 -2.29 -11.00
C ARG A 2 -17.06 -1.02 -11.43
N THR A 3 -17.57 0.13 -11.00
CA THR A 3 -16.95 1.46 -11.24
C THR A 3 -15.97 1.82 -10.13
N THR A 4 -15.63 0.85 -9.27
CA THR A 4 -14.81 1.06 -8.09
C THR A 4 -13.64 0.12 -8.07
N PHE A 5 -12.57 0.57 -7.42
CA PHE A 5 -11.28 -0.08 -7.36
C PHE A 5 -10.94 -0.50 -5.93
N ASP A 6 -10.19 -1.59 -5.85
CA ASP A 6 -9.62 -2.10 -4.60
C ASP A 6 -8.10 -1.93 -4.66
N LEU A 7 -7.51 -1.36 -3.60
CA LEU A 7 -6.09 -1.13 -3.48
C LEU A 7 -5.46 -2.19 -2.58
N TYR A 8 -4.53 -2.96 -3.13
CA TYR A 8 -3.78 -3.99 -2.41
C TYR A 8 -2.30 -3.59 -2.27
N VAL A 9 -1.68 -3.92 -1.13
CA VAL A 9 -0.29 -3.52 -0.82
C VAL A 9 0.53 -4.66 -0.22
N GLY A 10 1.85 -4.54 -0.33
CA GLY A 10 2.79 -5.43 0.37
C GLY A 10 3.05 -6.78 -0.30
N GLY A 11 2.56 -7.01 -1.51
CA GLY A 11 2.84 -8.23 -2.28
C GLY A 11 4.32 -8.36 -2.67
N GLU A 12 4.80 -9.60 -2.77
CA GLU A 12 6.13 -9.95 -3.29
C GLU A 12 5.98 -11.00 -4.40
N ALA A 13 6.42 -10.67 -5.62
CA ALA A 13 6.12 -11.48 -6.81
C ALA A 13 6.95 -12.77 -6.93
N LYS A 14 8.13 -12.86 -6.29
CA LYS A 14 9.08 -13.96 -6.46
C LYS A 14 9.90 -14.22 -5.20
N GLY A 15 10.40 -15.45 -5.05
CA GLY A 15 11.32 -15.88 -3.99
C GLY A 15 10.64 -16.52 -2.79
N LEU A 16 11.42 -16.85 -1.75
CA LEU A 16 10.95 -17.57 -0.55
C LEU A 16 9.87 -16.83 0.25
N LYS A 17 9.75 -15.52 0.03
CA LYS A 17 8.80 -14.60 0.69
C LYS A 17 7.67 -14.16 -0.24
N ALA A 18 7.48 -14.87 -1.35
CA ALA A 18 6.41 -14.58 -2.29
C ALA A 18 5.05 -14.57 -1.57
N ARG A 19 4.26 -13.53 -1.81
CA ARG A 19 2.95 -13.35 -1.18
C ARG A 19 2.08 -12.40 -1.98
N LEU A 20 0.78 -12.61 -1.87
CA LEU A 20 -0.22 -11.70 -2.43
C LEU A 20 -0.25 -10.38 -1.64
N GLY A 21 -0.69 -9.32 -2.32
CA GLY A 21 -0.99 -8.06 -1.65
C GLY A 21 -2.16 -8.20 -0.68
N GLN A 22 -2.13 -7.43 0.38
CA GLN A 22 -3.20 -7.35 1.37
C GLN A 22 -4.11 -6.17 1.04
N LEU A 23 -5.43 -6.36 1.18
CA LEU A 23 -6.43 -5.32 0.89
C LEU A 23 -6.25 -4.13 1.83
N LEU A 24 -5.83 -2.99 1.28
CA LEU A 24 -5.69 -1.75 2.03
C LEU A 24 -7.02 -0.98 2.05
N LEU A 25 -7.59 -0.73 0.88
CA LEU A 25 -8.84 0.04 0.70
C LEU A 25 -9.69 -0.60 -0.39
N SER A 26 -11.00 -0.46 -0.27
CA SER A 26 -11.97 -0.97 -1.24
C SER A 26 -13.00 0.12 -1.57
N GLY A 27 -13.61 0.04 -2.75
CA GLY A 27 -14.66 0.97 -3.15
C GLY A 27 -14.15 2.34 -3.61
N LEU A 28 -12.89 2.43 -4.03
CA LEU A 28 -12.27 3.68 -4.47
C LEU A 28 -12.81 4.11 -5.83
N GLN A 29 -13.06 5.40 -5.99
CA GLN A 29 -13.32 6.00 -7.30
C GLN A 29 -11.99 6.26 -8.04
N GLU A 30 -12.06 6.40 -9.37
CA GLU A 30 -10.88 6.58 -10.22
C GLU A 30 -10.04 7.80 -9.82
N GLU A 31 -10.70 8.90 -9.47
CA GLU A 31 -10.06 10.17 -9.10
C GLU A 31 -9.28 10.06 -7.79
N GLN A 32 -9.61 9.05 -6.95
CA GLN A 32 -8.95 8.83 -5.67
C GLN A 32 -7.67 8.00 -5.80
N LEU A 33 -7.50 7.25 -6.89
CA LEU A 33 -6.40 6.30 -7.04
C LEU A 33 -5.03 6.97 -7.04
N VAL A 34 -4.84 7.96 -7.91
CA VAL A 34 -3.54 8.63 -8.06
C VAL A 34 -3.14 9.36 -6.77
N PRO A 35 -4.01 10.15 -6.12
CA PRO A 35 -3.70 10.76 -4.83
C PRO A 35 -3.34 9.74 -3.74
N LEU A 36 -4.12 8.66 -3.62
CA LEU A 36 -3.90 7.63 -2.60
C LEU A 36 -2.57 6.92 -2.77
N VAL A 37 -2.26 6.46 -3.98
CA VAL A 37 -0.99 5.78 -4.27
C VAL A 37 0.19 6.73 -4.04
N THR A 38 0.06 8.00 -4.43
CA THR A 38 1.11 9.01 -4.24
C THR A 38 1.37 9.29 -2.76
N SER A 39 0.32 9.38 -1.93
CA SER A 39 0.45 9.54 -0.48
C SER A 39 1.20 8.36 0.15
N ILE A 40 0.80 7.14 -0.20
CA ILE A 40 1.45 5.91 0.29
C ILE A 40 2.93 5.85 -0.10
N LEU A 41 3.26 6.19 -1.34
CA LEU A 41 4.64 6.22 -1.82
C LEU A 41 5.47 7.29 -1.10
N SER A 42 4.90 8.48 -0.88
CA SER A 42 5.55 9.57 -0.14
C SER A 42 5.81 9.18 1.31
N PHE A 43 4.85 8.53 1.96
CA PHE A 43 5.03 8.02 3.31
C PHE A 43 6.10 6.92 3.38
N TYR A 44 6.13 6.01 2.40
CA TYR A 44 7.19 5.01 2.32
C TYR A 44 8.58 5.61 2.10
N GLN A 45 8.70 6.63 1.24
CA GLN A 45 9.98 7.31 0.99
C GLN A 45 10.52 8.04 2.23
N THR A 46 9.64 8.59 3.07
CA THR A 46 10.01 9.36 4.26
C THR A 46 10.22 8.48 5.50
N ALA A 47 9.37 7.47 5.71
CA ALA A 47 9.39 6.62 6.90
C ALA A 47 10.10 5.27 6.68
N GLY A 48 10.48 4.96 5.44
CA GLY A 48 11.21 3.76 5.06
C GLY A 48 12.67 3.79 5.54
N LYS A 49 13.18 2.63 5.97
CA LYS A 49 14.60 2.50 6.31
C LYS A 49 15.45 2.35 5.03
N PRO A 50 16.74 2.73 5.05
CA PRO A 50 17.63 2.49 3.92
C PRO A 50 17.60 1.02 3.48
N ARG A 51 17.39 0.79 2.18
CA ARG A 51 17.31 -0.55 1.55
C ARG A 51 16.18 -1.45 2.10
N GLU A 52 15.21 -0.88 2.81
CA GLU A 52 13.98 -1.59 3.14
C GLU A 52 13.17 -1.82 1.86
N LYS A 53 12.50 -2.98 1.75
CA LYS A 53 11.52 -3.23 0.69
C LYS A 53 10.15 -2.74 1.15
N PHE A 54 9.29 -2.34 0.22
CA PHE A 54 7.93 -1.90 0.56
C PHE A 54 7.12 -2.96 1.32
N SER A 55 7.22 -4.24 0.93
CA SER A 55 6.59 -5.35 1.66
C SER A 55 7.01 -5.43 3.13
N ARG A 56 8.31 -5.24 3.39
CA ARG A 56 8.88 -5.23 4.75
C ARG A 56 8.47 -4.00 5.54
N PHE A 57 8.38 -2.87 4.87
CA PHE A 57 7.83 -1.65 5.45
C PHE A 57 6.39 -1.85 5.91
N VAL A 58 5.51 -2.36 5.04
CA VAL A 58 4.11 -2.67 5.36
C VAL A 58 4.00 -3.59 6.59
N ASP A 59 4.84 -4.63 6.66
CA ASP A 59 4.88 -5.54 7.81
C ASP A 59 5.28 -4.82 9.11
N ARG A 60 6.25 -3.89 9.03
CA ARG A 60 6.78 -3.15 10.18
C ARG A 60 5.81 -2.11 10.71
N ILE A 61 5.20 -1.31 9.83
CA ILE A 61 4.31 -0.22 10.25
C ILE A 61 2.88 -0.69 10.49
N THR A 62 2.53 -1.91 10.05
CA THR A 62 1.20 -2.51 10.01
C THR A 62 0.26 -1.89 8.96
N LEU A 63 -0.68 -2.70 8.48
CA LEU A 63 -1.67 -2.31 7.48
C LEU A 63 -2.58 -1.17 7.98
N GLU A 64 -2.96 -1.20 9.25
CA GLU A 64 -3.83 -0.19 9.88
C GLU A 64 -3.19 1.20 9.87
N LYS A 65 -1.91 1.29 10.26
CA LYS A 65 -1.19 2.57 10.23
C LYS A 65 -1.07 3.13 8.81
N LEU A 66 -0.90 2.25 7.83
CA LEU A 66 -0.84 2.62 6.43
C LEU A 66 -2.20 3.13 5.92
N ARG A 67 -3.32 2.54 6.36
CA ARG A 67 -4.68 3.02 6.04
C ARG A 67 -4.91 4.44 6.54
N VAL A 68 -4.55 4.71 7.80
CA VAL A 68 -4.71 6.04 8.41
C VAL A 68 -3.94 7.11 7.62
N GLN A 69 -2.71 6.81 7.19
CA GLN A 69 -1.89 7.74 6.39
C GLN A 69 -2.35 7.88 4.93
N ALA A 70 -3.07 6.89 4.39
CA ALA A 70 -3.61 6.98 3.04
C ALA A 70 -4.85 7.88 3.00
N ILE A 71 -5.69 7.87 4.04
CA ILE A 71 -6.97 8.61 4.08
C ILE A 71 -6.81 10.02 4.68
N GLY A 72 -5.81 10.24 5.54
CA GLY A 72 -5.50 11.53 6.17
C GLY A 72 -4.62 12.42 5.31
#